data_AF-A0A6I2X190-F1
#
_entry.id   AF-A0A6I2X190-F1
#
_cell.length_a   1.000
_cell.length_b   1.000
_cell.length_c   1.000
_cell.angle_alpha   90.00
_cell.angle_beta   90.00
_cell.angle_gamma   90.00
#
_symmetry.space_group_name_H-M   'P 1'
#
loop_
_entity.id
_entity.type
_entity.pdbx_description
1 polymer ?
#
loop_
_entity_poly.entity_id
_entity_poly.type
_entity_poly.pdbx_seq_one_letter_code
_entity_poly.pdbx_strand_id
1 'polypeptide(L)'
;MWISVSRRTFRDIELLNFYSTTGDEIAEKFVQPVLGVAASFDRLTGYFSIASLVSISRGLQNLYINDGKMRLVIGIHDVPKDLISAMSLGQLLPETLVDSVQQQLMHDLELLADEAQKSAISAVAWLIRLGILEVKVAAPRASKGIFHQKRMIFRDYSGNVIAGTGSLNETMGSRDNIEEMQFNFSWRGGDKTIELLV
;
A
#
# COMPACT_ATOMS: atom_id res chain seq x y z
N MET A 1 -14.38 34.89 6.72
CA MET A 1 -13.34 34.38 7.63
C MET A 1 -13.04 32.96 7.19
N TRP A 2 -11.95 32.74 6.44
CA TRP A 2 -11.59 31.40 5.98
C TRP A 2 -10.85 30.70 7.12
N ILE A 3 -11.49 29.71 7.74
CA ILE A 3 -10.79 28.80 8.65
C ILE A 3 -9.92 27.93 7.75
N SER A 4 -8.62 28.21 7.71
CA SER A 4 -7.65 27.28 7.12
C SER A 4 -7.63 26.06 8.02
N VAL A 5 -8.39 25.03 7.65
CA VAL A 5 -8.26 23.71 8.29
C VAL A 5 -6.96 23.14 7.76
N SER A 6 -5.89 23.23 8.55
CA SER A 6 -4.62 22.62 8.18
C SER A 6 -4.82 21.12 8.02
N ARG A 7 -4.43 20.58 6.87
CA ARG A 7 -4.46 19.14 6.62
C ARG A 7 -3.56 18.42 7.64
N ARG A 8 -4.01 17.29 8.17
CA ARG A 8 -3.17 16.42 9.03
C ARG A 8 -1.91 16.01 8.28
N THR A 9 -0.85 15.76 9.05
CA THR A 9 0.48 15.36 8.59
C THR A 9 0.95 14.13 9.36
N PHE A 10 2.02 13.49 8.90
CA PHE A 10 2.60 12.36 9.63
C PHE A 10 3.12 12.73 11.03
N ARG A 11 3.38 14.02 11.28
CA ARG A 11 3.82 14.50 12.60
C ARG A 11 2.71 14.51 13.64
N ASP A 12 1.47 14.41 13.21
CA ASP A 12 0.28 14.36 14.07
C ASP A 12 -0.05 12.92 14.52
N ILE A 13 0.77 11.93 14.13
CA ILE A 13 0.59 10.52 14.45
C ILE A 13 1.72 10.07 15.39
N GLU A 14 1.36 9.41 16.49
CA GLU A 14 2.31 8.78 17.39
C GLU A 14 2.80 7.45 16.81
N LEU A 15 4.02 7.48 16.24
CA LEU A 15 4.65 6.33 15.59
C LEU A 15 5.97 5.98 16.26
N LEU A 16 6.30 4.68 16.34
CA LEU A 16 7.59 4.18 16.80
C LEU A 16 8.57 3.99 15.64
N ASN A 17 9.87 4.03 15.94
CA ASN A 17 10.91 3.74 14.94
C ASN A 17 11.13 2.25 14.72
N PHE A 18 10.67 1.40 15.62
CA PHE A 18 10.86 -0.04 15.55
C PHE A 18 9.62 -0.77 16.08
N TYR A 19 9.20 -1.78 15.34
CA TYR A 19 8.13 -2.70 15.71
C TYR A 19 8.68 -4.12 15.63
N SER A 20 8.48 -4.91 16.68
CA SER A 20 8.76 -6.35 16.74
C SER A 20 7.49 -7.03 17.23
N THR A 21 6.57 -7.26 16.31
CA THR A 21 5.23 -7.77 16.61
C THR A 21 4.66 -8.48 15.38
N THR A 22 3.42 -8.94 15.44
CA THR A 22 2.75 -9.61 14.32
C THR A 22 2.55 -8.68 13.12
N GLY A 23 2.46 -9.25 11.92
CA GLY A 23 2.18 -8.47 10.71
C GLY A 23 0.86 -7.71 10.80
N ASP A 24 -0.16 -8.30 11.44
CA ASP A 24 -1.46 -7.65 11.66
C ASP A 24 -1.35 -6.45 12.60
N GLU A 25 -0.58 -6.55 13.68
CA GLU A 25 -0.36 -5.40 14.57
C GLU A 25 0.43 -4.29 13.87
N ILE A 26 1.38 -4.62 12.98
CA ILE A 26 2.08 -3.59 12.17
C ILE A 26 1.11 -2.94 11.19
N ALA A 27 0.24 -3.72 10.54
CA ALA A 27 -0.77 -3.20 9.62
C ALA A 27 -1.73 -2.24 10.36
N GLU A 28 -2.24 -2.64 11.52
CA GLU A 28 -3.20 -1.88 12.32
C GLU A 28 -2.57 -0.65 13.00
N LYS A 29 -1.43 -0.82 13.71
CA LYS A 29 -0.83 0.23 14.54
C LYS A 29 0.07 1.18 13.75
N PHE A 30 0.48 0.82 12.54
CA PHE A 30 1.37 1.64 11.72
C PHE A 30 0.79 1.94 10.33
N VAL A 31 0.58 0.90 9.51
CA VAL A 31 0.29 1.10 8.08
C VAL A 31 -1.04 1.81 7.86
N GLN A 32 -2.12 1.37 8.53
CA GLN A 32 -3.44 1.99 8.39
C GLN A 32 -3.48 3.46 8.85
N PRO A 33 -2.96 3.84 10.05
CA PRO A 33 -2.87 5.24 10.46
C PRO A 33 -2.08 6.12 9.48
N VAL A 34 -0.95 5.62 8.99
CA VAL A 34 -0.09 6.37 8.05
C VAL A 34 -0.79 6.56 6.70
N LEU A 35 -1.45 5.52 6.17
CA LEU A 35 -2.24 5.62 4.94
C LEU A 35 -3.40 6.63 5.06
N GLY A 36 -3.95 6.79 6.26
CA GLY A 36 -5.00 7.78 6.54
C GLY A 36 -4.60 9.23 6.34
N VAL A 37 -3.29 9.52 6.21
CA VAL A 37 -2.74 10.87 6.05
C VAL A 37 -1.82 10.98 4.81
N ALA A 38 -1.47 9.85 4.20
CA ALA A 38 -0.54 9.81 3.08
C ALA A 38 -1.13 10.43 1.81
N ALA A 39 -0.27 11.12 1.06
CA ALA A 39 -0.48 11.50 -0.33
C ALA A 39 -0.02 10.38 -1.28
N SER A 40 1.02 9.64 -0.90
CA SER A 40 1.50 8.52 -1.71
C SER A 40 2.07 7.39 -0.86
N PHE A 41 1.89 6.16 -1.34
CA PHE A 41 2.47 4.96 -0.74
C PHE A 41 3.15 4.07 -1.79
N ASP A 42 4.47 3.90 -1.68
CA ASP A 42 5.21 2.91 -2.45
C ASP A 42 5.42 1.65 -1.62
N ARG A 43 4.90 0.52 -2.11
CA ARG A 43 5.18 -0.82 -1.55
C ARG A 43 6.08 -1.60 -2.49
N LEU A 44 7.29 -1.90 -2.06
CA LEU A 44 8.24 -2.74 -2.78
C LEU A 44 8.31 -4.09 -2.06
N THR A 45 7.88 -5.16 -2.72
CA THR A 45 7.85 -6.50 -2.13
C THR A 45 8.34 -7.56 -3.11
N GLY A 46 9.07 -8.56 -2.60
CA GLY A 46 9.45 -9.72 -3.38
C GLY A 46 8.29 -10.69 -3.60
N TYR A 47 7.48 -10.87 -2.56
CA TYR A 47 6.33 -11.77 -2.54
C TYR A 47 5.05 -11.01 -2.23
N PHE A 48 3.94 -11.38 -2.88
CA PHE A 48 2.68 -10.66 -2.74
C PHE A 48 1.46 -11.57 -2.85
N SER A 49 0.41 -11.28 -2.09
CA SER A 49 -0.93 -11.82 -2.30
C SER A 49 -1.98 -10.72 -2.23
N ILE A 50 -3.10 -10.86 -2.95
CA ILE A 50 -4.21 -9.87 -2.87
C ILE A 50 -4.73 -9.74 -1.43
N ALA A 51 -4.71 -10.82 -0.65
CA ALA A 51 -5.12 -10.79 0.73
C ALA A 51 -4.28 -9.82 1.59
N SER A 52 -3.05 -9.50 1.21
CA SER A 52 -2.28 -8.46 1.91
C SER A 52 -2.92 -7.07 1.77
N LEU A 53 -3.45 -6.71 0.59
CA LEU A 53 -4.18 -5.46 0.37
C LEU A 53 -5.48 -5.41 1.18
N VAL A 54 -6.11 -6.56 1.40
CA VAL A 54 -7.28 -6.67 2.28
C VAL A 54 -6.96 -6.20 3.70
N SER A 55 -5.79 -6.57 4.26
CA SER A 55 -5.42 -6.19 5.63
C SER A 55 -5.29 -4.68 5.85
N ILE A 56 -5.05 -3.93 4.77
CA ILE A 56 -4.89 -2.48 4.78
C ILE A 56 -6.03 -1.78 4.03
N SER A 57 -7.15 -2.46 3.72
CA SER A 57 -8.22 -1.93 2.87
C SER A 57 -8.80 -0.62 3.37
N ARG A 58 -9.02 -0.49 4.68
CA ARG A 58 -9.45 0.76 5.34
C ARG A 58 -8.43 1.89 5.15
N GLY A 59 -7.13 1.55 5.21
CA GLY A 59 -6.05 2.48 4.88
C GLY A 59 -6.09 2.92 3.42
N LEU A 60 -6.32 2.00 2.48
CA LEU A 60 -6.45 2.29 1.05
C LEU A 60 -7.69 3.14 0.74
N GLN A 61 -8.80 2.90 1.44
CA GLN A 61 -10.01 3.72 1.36
C GLN A 61 -9.70 5.16 1.78
N ASN A 62 -9.03 5.36 2.91
CA ASN A 62 -8.62 6.69 3.35
C ASN A 62 -7.58 7.33 2.43
N LEU A 63 -6.66 6.54 1.87
CA LEU A 63 -5.70 7.02 0.87
C LEU A 63 -6.46 7.59 -0.33
N TYR A 64 -7.48 6.88 -0.83
CA TYR A 64 -8.34 7.34 -1.91
C TYR A 64 -9.13 8.61 -1.55
N ILE A 65 -9.78 8.65 -0.37
CA ILE A 65 -10.52 9.83 0.11
C ILE A 65 -9.61 11.07 0.18
N ASN A 66 -8.32 10.85 0.42
CA ASN A 66 -7.30 11.90 0.47
C ASN A 66 -6.70 12.24 -0.90
N ASP A 67 -7.26 11.77 -2.02
CA ASP A 67 -6.69 11.90 -3.37
C ASP A 67 -5.27 11.31 -3.49
N GLY A 68 -4.94 10.38 -2.59
CA GLY A 68 -3.65 9.72 -2.53
C GLY A 68 -3.53 8.56 -3.50
N LYS A 69 -2.28 8.13 -3.74
CA LYS A 69 -1.95 7.10 -4.73
C LYS A 69 -1.02 6.04 -4.15
N MET A 70 -1.25 4.79 -4.50
CA MET A 70 -0.39 3.66 -4.16
C MET A 70 0.35 3.16 -5.39
N ARG A 71 1.62 2.81 -5.23
CA ARG A 71 2.39 2.05 -6.21
C ARG A 71 2.91 0.77 -5.59
N LEU A 72 2.50 -0.36 -6.16
CA LEU A 72 2.94 -1.70 -5.78
C LEU A 72 4.01 -2.17 -6.78
N VAL A 73 5.25 -2.36 -6.32
CA VAL A 73 6.36 -2.90 -7.10
C VAL A 73 6.63 -4.32 -6.63
N ILE A 74 6.36 -5.29 -7.50
CA ILE A 74 6.53 -6.73 -7.24
C ILE A 74 7.65 -7.32 -8.06
N GLY A 75 8.31 -8.35 -7.55
CA GLY A 75 9.29 -9.09 -8.33
C GLY A 75 8.63 -9.97 -9.40
N ILE A 76 9.21 -10.01 -10.61
CA ILE A 76 8.70 -10.82 -11.74
C ILE A 76 8.56 -12.31 -11.42
N HIS A 77 9.36 -12.81 -10.48
CA HIS A 77 9.36 -14.19 -10.01
C HIS A 77 8.12 -14.61 -9.20
N ASP A 78 7.34 -13.66 -8.67
CA ASP A 78 6.17 -13.94 -7.81
C ASP A 78 5.00 -13.00 -8.14
N VAL A 79 4.53 -13.03 -9.40
CA VAL A 79 3.32 -12.29 -9.80
C VAL A 79 2.09 -13.21 -9.63
N PRO A 80 1.16 -12.92 -8.70
CA PRO A 80 0.02 -13.81 -8.47
C PRO A 80 -0.98 -13.81 -9.62
N LYS A 81 -1.56 -14.97 -9.91
CA LYS A 81 -2.63 -15.11 -10.93
C LYS A 81 -3.83 -14.20 -10.66
N ASP A 82 -4.17 -14.03 -9.40
CA ASP A 82 -5.28 -13.15 -9.00
C ASP A 82 -4.98 -11.68 -9.33
N LEU A 83 -3.73 -11.25 -9.17
CA LEU A 83 -3.31 -9.90 -9.54
C LEU A 83 -3.33 -9.70 -11.06
N ILE A 84 -2.89 -10.70 -11.83
CA ILE A 84 -3.01 -10.69 -13.31
C ILE A 84 -4.48 -10.58 -13.73
N SER A 85 -5.36 -11.31 -13.03
CA SER A 85 -6.80 -11.28 -13.28
C SER A 85 -7.38 -9.89 -12.97
N ALA A 86 -7.00 -9.28 -11.84
CA ALA A 86 -7.42 -7.93 -11.47
C ALA A 86 -6.92 -6.86 -12.46
N MET A 87 -5.66 -6.95 -12.91
CA MET A 87 -5.11 -6.05 -13.92
C MET A 87 -5.86 -6.17 -15.26
N SER A 88 -6.18 -7.40 -15.67
CA SER A 88 -6.91 -7.67 -16.91
C SER A 88 -8.35 -7.16 -16.83
N LEU A 89 -9.04 -7.43 -15.72
CA LEU A 89 -10.38 -6.91 -15.45
C LEU A 89 -10.38 -5.38 -15.45
N GLY A 90 -9.40 -4.76 -14.77
CA GLY A 90 -9.24 -3.31 -14.72
C GLY A 90 -9.19 -2.68 -16.11
N GLN A 91 -8.45 -3.27 -17.05
CA GLN A 91 -8.36 -2.78 -18.44
C GLN A 91 -9.67 -2.91 -19.23
N LEU A 92 -10.50 -3.91 -18.92
CA LEU A 92 -11.76 -4.18 -19.61
C LEU A 92 -12.91 -3.27 -19.11
N LEU A 93 -12.76 -2.60 -17.96
CA LEU A 93 -13.81 -1.78 -17.36
C LEU A 93 -14.04 -0.47 -18.14
N PRO A 94 -15.27 -0.22 -18.65
CA PRO A 94 -15.61 1.00 -19.37
C PRO A 94 -15.40 2.26 -18.55
N GLU A 95 -14.92 3.33 -19.19
CA GLU A 95 -14.72 4.64 -18.56
C GLU A 95 -16.06 5.27 -18.12
N THR A 96 -17.13 4.97 -18.84
CA THR A 96 -18.50 5.44 -18.55
C THR A 96 -19.06 4.93 -17.21
N LEU A 97 -18.44 3.94 -16.58
CA LEU A 97 -18.84 3.41 -15.29
C LEU A 97 -18.12 4.08 -14.11
N VAL A 98 -17.08 4.88 -14.36
CA VAL A 98 -16.20 5.42 -13.31
C VAL A 98 -16.99 6.16 -12.23
N ASP A 99 -17.86 7.10 -12.60
CA ASP A 99 -18.62 7.90 -11.64
C ASP A 99 -19.62 7.05 -10.83
N SER A 100 -20.27 6.07 -11.47
CA SER A 100 -21.23 5.18 -10.79
C SER A 100 -20.55 4.18 -9.85
N VAL A 101 -19.29 3.85 -10.11
CA VAL A 101 -18.58 2.80 -9.37
C VAL A 101 -17.70 3.36 -8.25
N GLN A 102 -17.47 4.66 -8.17
CA GLN A 102 -16.79 5.24 -7.01
C GLN A 102 -17.46 4.87 -5.68
N GLN A 103 -18.80 4.88 -5.62
CA GLN A 103 -19.52 4.47 -4.40
C GLN A 103 -19.45 2.96 -4.16
N GLN A 104 -19.59 2.16 -5.21
CA GLN A 104 -19.46 0.71 -5.11
C GLN A 104 -18.03 0.30 -4.69
N LEU A 105 -17.00 1.02 -5.13
CA LEU A 105 -15.63 0.79 -4.69
C LEU A 105 -15.47 1.05 -3.18
N MET A 106 -16.06 2.12 -2.65
CA MET A 106 -16.00 2.37 -1.19
C MET A 106 -16.65 1.22 -0.43
N HIS A 107 -17.80 0.74 -0.93
CA HIS A 107 -18.46 -0.44 -0.38
C HIS A 107 -17.60 -1.70 -0.52
N ASP A 108 -16.99 -1.94 -1.69
CA ASP A 108 -16.15 -3.11 -1.95
C ASP A 108 -14.87 -3.09 -1.11
N LEU A 109 -14.26 -1.91 -0.85
CA LEU A 109 -13.11 -1.74 0.06
C LEU A 109 -13.47 -2.00 1.52
N GLU A 110 -14.69 -1.65 1.94
CA GLU A 110 -15.22 -2.02 3.25
C GLU A 110 -15.46 -3.53 3.33
N LEU A 111 -16.07 -4.12 2.29
CA LEU A 111 -16.29 -5.56 2.16
C LEU A 111 -14.99 -6.35 1.96
N LEU A 112 -13.88 -5.73 1.55
CA LEU A 112 -12.58 -6.42 1.52
C LEU A 112 -12.27 -7.02 2.90
N ALA A 113 -12.62 -6.30 3.98
CA ALA A 113 -12.39 -6.77 5.34
C ALA A 113 -13.26 -7.99 5.71
N ASP A 114 -14.38 -8.20 5.00
CA ASP A 114 -15.34 -9.29 5.19
C ASP A 114 -15.23 -10.32 4.03
N GLU A 115 -14.43 -11.36 4.26
CA GLU A 115 -13.74 -12.19 3.26
C GLU A 115 -14.58 -12.87 2.15
N ALA A 116 -14.55 -12.31 0.93
CA ALA A 116 -14.79 -13.06 -0.31
C ALA A 116 -13.71 -12.77 -1.37
N GLN A 117 -12.96 -13.79 -1.81
CA GLN A 117 -11.85 -13.65 -2.77
C GLN A 117 -12.27 -12.96 -4.10
N LYS A 118 -13.49 -13.21 -4.58
CA LYS A 118 -14.02 -12.58 -5.80
C LYS A 118 -14.25 -11.07 -5.63
N SER A 119 -14.77 -10.66 -4.47
CA SER A 119 -14.91 -9.24 -4.13
C SER A 119 -13.53 -8.57 -4.06
N ALA A 120 -12.52 -9.29 -3.56
CA ALA A 120 -11.16 -8.77 -3.47
C ALA A 120 -10.48 -8.50 -4.81
N ILE A 121 -10.58 -9.44 -5.76
CA ILE A 121 -10.07 -9.23 -7.12
C ILE A 121 -10.77 -8.04 -7.80
N SER A 122 -12.10 -7.93 -7.61
CA SER A 122 -12.91 -6.86 -8.22
C SER A 122 -12.53 -5.47 -7.67
N ALA A 123 -12.35 -5.35 -6.35
CA ALA A 123 -11.91 -4.10 -5.72
C ALA A 123 -10.51 -3.69 -6.22
N VAL A 124 -9.56 -4.63 -6.31
CA VAL A 124 -8.21 -4.35 -6.85
C VAL A 124 -8.28 -3.92 -8.31
N ALA A 125 -9.13 -4.54 -9.13
CA ALA A 125 -9.32 -4.14 -10.52
C ALA A 125 -9.80 -2.68 -10.63
N TRP A 126 -10.71 -2.26 -9.75
CA TRP A 126 -11.18 -0.88 -9.68
C TRP A 126 -10.11 0.10 -9.19
N LEU A 127 -9.34 -0.26 -8.16
CA LEU A 127 -8.20 0.56 -7.70
C LEU A 127 -7.21 0.81 -8.84
N ILE A 128 -6.93 -0.20 -9.66
CA ILE A 128 -6.07 -0.06 -10.85
C ILE A 128 -6.74 0.81 -11.90
N ARG A 129 -8.02 0.59 -12.21
CA ARG A 129 -8.76 1.33 -13.24
C ARG A 129 -8.86 2.83 -12.94
N LEU A 130 -9.10 3.18 -11.68
CA LEU A 130 -9.14 4.57 -11.21
C LEU A 130 -7.73 5.19 -11.04
N GLY A 131 -6.68 4.43 -11.35
CA GLY A 131 -5.30 4.82 -11.20
C GLY A 131 -4.94 5.12 -9.75
N ILE A 132 -5.63 4.55 -8.76
CA ILE A 132 -5.32 4.66 -7.33
C ILE A 132 -4.17 3.71 -7.00
N LEU A 133 -4.19 2.51 -7.59
CA LEU A 133 -3.13 1.52 -7.49
C LEU A 133 -2.40 1.39 -8.82
N GLU A 134 -1.13 1.79 -8.86
CA GLU A 134 -0.22 1.46 -9.95
C GLU A 134 0.53 0.17 -9.62
N VAL A 135 0.53 -0.81 -10.52
CA VAL A 135 1.30 -2.06 -10.36
C VAL A 135 2.49 -2.04 -11.31
N LYS A 136 3.70 -2.22 -10.78
CA LYS A 136 4.94 -2.38 -11.54
C LYS A 136 5.59 -3.72 -11.25
N VAL A 137 6.15 -4.33 -12.28
CA VAL A 137 6.90 -5.59 -12.15
C VAL A 137 8.38 -5.30 -12.33
N ALA A 138 9.18 -5.69 -11.34
CA ALA A 138 10.63 -5.51 -11.31
C ALA A 138 11.35 -6.84 -11.59
N ALA A 139 12.35 -6.80 -12.46
CA ALA A 139 13.25 -7.91 -12.74
C ALA A 139 14.70 -7.47 -12.49
N PRO A 140 15.54 -8.31 -11.87
CA PRO A 140 16.98 -8.05 -11.81
C PRO A 140 17.58 -7.92 -13.21
N ARG A 141 18.55 -7.02 -13.38
CA ARG A 141 19.27 -6.87 -14.67
C ARG A 141 20.14 -8.10 -15.00
N ALA A 142 20.61 -8.81 -13.97
CA ALA A 142 21.39 -10.03 -14.14
C ALA A 142 20.47 -11.24 -14.32
N SER A 143 20.91 -12.22 -15.12
CA SER A 143 20.16 -13.45 -15.42
C SER A 143 19.96 -14.38 -14.21
N LYS A 144 20.66 -14.12 -13.11
CA LYS A 144 20.55 -14.86 -11.85
C LYS A 144 20.25 -13.89 -10.71
N GLY A 145 19.14 -14.11 -10.02
CA GLY A 145 18.72 -13.32 -8.86
C GLY A 145 17.21 -13.10 -8.84
N ILE A 146 16.69 -12.65 -7.70
CA ILE A 146 15.30 -12.24 -7.53
C ILE A 146 15.22 -10.85 -6.93
N PHE A 147 14.13 -10.13 -7.21
CA PHE A 147 13.81 -8.88 -6.54
C PHE A 147 13.25 -9.20 -5.15
N HIS A 148 14.04 -9.07 -4.09
CA HIS A 148 13.66 -9.46 -2.73
C HIS A 148 13.61 -8.27 -1.76
N GLN A 149 13.21 -7.10 -2.26
CA GLN A 149 13.01 -5.90 -1.46
C GLN A 149 11.78 -6.07 -0.56
N LYS A 150 11.81 -5.47 0.64
CA LYS A 150 10.67 -5.36 1.56
C LYS A 150 10.67 -3.95 2.13
N ARG A 151 10.27 -3.01 1.28
CA ARG A 151 10.29 -1.59 1.61
C ARG A 151 8.91 -0.99 1.51
N MET A 152 8.66 -0.03 2.39
CA MET A 152 7.48 0.82 2.39
C MET A 152 7.97 2.26 2.37
N ILE A 153 7.41 3.11 1.51
CA ILE A 153 7.72 4.53 1.50
C ILE A 153 6.42 5.31 1.46
N PHE A 154 6.19 6.14 2.45
CA PHE A 154 5.01 6.99 2.55
C PHE A 154 5.42 8.44 2.44
N ARG A 155 4.60 9.25 1.78
CA ARG A 155 4.77 10.71 1.71
C ARG A 155 3.44 11.37 2.05
N ASP A 156 3.46 12.41 2.88
CA ASP A 156 2.30 13.25 3.14
C ASP A 156 2.32 14.51 2.26
N TYR A 157 1.25 15.28 2.31
CA TYR A 157 1.11 16.54 1.56
C TYR A 157 2.00 17.67 2.06
N SER A 158 2.63 17.52 3.24
CA SER A 158 3.60 18.47 3.79
C SER A 158 5.04 18.13 3.40
N GLY A 159 5.24 17.11 2.55
CA GLY A 159 6.55 16.66 2.11
C GLY A 159 7.31 15.81 3.14
N ASN A 160 6.67 15.41 4.24
CA ASN A 160 7.27 14.49 5.17
C ASN A 160 7.29 13.07 4.55
N VAL A 161 8.42 12.40 4.68
CA VAL A 161 8.65 11.04 4.21
C VAL A 161 8.87 10.09 5.38
N ILE A 162 8.25 8.91 5.30
CA ILE A 162 8.50 7.75 6.16
C ILE A 162 9.01 6.63 5.26
N ALA A 163 10.11 5.98 5.61
CA ALA A 163 10.50 4.72 4.97
C ALA A 163 10.68 3.59 5.96
N GLY A 164 10.05 2.46 5.65
CA GLY A 164 10.13 1.21 6.39
C GLY A 164 10.96 0.17 5.65
N THR A 165 11.73 -0.61 6.39
CA THR A 165 12.45 -1.81 5.94
C THR A 165 12.34 -2.88 7.01
N GLY A 166 12.21 -4.15 6.61
CA GLY A 166 12.16 -5.24 7.57
C GLY A 166 11.86 -6.58 6.95
N SER A 167 11.45 -7.54 7.78
CA SER A 167 11.14 -8.91 7.37
C SER A 167 9.72 -9.08 6.80
N LEU A 168 8.82 -8.12 7.08
CA LEU A 168 7.40 -8.20 6.74
C LEU A 168 7.16 -8.38 5.23
N ASN A 169 6.67 -9.56 4.88
CA ASN A 169 6.13 -9.89 3.56
C ASN A 169 4.64 -9.52 3.45
N GLU A 170 4.18 -9.32 2.22
CA GLU A 170 2.76 -9.09 1.90
C GLU A 170 2.05 -10.41 1.60
N THR A 171 2.03 -11.34 2.57
CA THR A 171 1.42 -12.67 2.42
C THR A 171 0.53 -13.02 3.61
N MET A 172 -0.42 -13.95 3.45
CA MET A 172 -1.23 -14.40 4.58
C MET A 172 -0.39 -15.05 5.69
N GLY A 173 0.67 -15.78 5.32
CA GLY A 173 1.52 -16.48 6.28
C GLY A 173 2.39 -15.58 7.15
N SER A 174 2.60 -14.30 6.77
CA SER A 174 3.37 -13.34 7.56
C SER A 174 2.53 -12.57 8.59
N ARG A 175 1.21 -12.81 8.63
CA ARG A 175 0.32 -12.12 9.58
C ARG A 175 0.51 -12.58 11.01
N ASP A 176 0.57 -13.90 11.23
CA ASP A 176 0.79 -14.49 12.57
C ASP A 176 2.28 -14.56 12.95
N ASN A 177 3.17 -14.34 11.99
CA ASN A 177 4.61 -14.34 12.26
C ASN A 177 5.00 -13.11 13.06
N ILE A 178 5.98 -13.28 13.95
CA ILE A 178 6.67 -12.14 14.55
C ILE A 178 7.57 -11.54 13.48
N GLU A 179 7.34 -10.27 13.18
CA GLU A 179 8.01 -9.50 12.15
C GLU A 179 8.73 -8.31 12.77
N GLU A 180 9.90 -7.98 12.22
CA GLU A 180 10.65 -6.81 12.63
C GLU A 180 10.61 -5.77 11.52
N MET A 181 10.18 -4.56 11.87
CA MET A 181 10.13 -3.41 10.95
C MET A 181 10.80 -2.20 11.59
N GLN A 182 11.77 -1.64 10.88
CA GLN A 182 12.40 -0.37 11.23
C GLN A 182 11.87 0.74 10.31
N PHE A 183 11.49 1.85 10.92
CA PHE A 183 10.99 3.04 10.23
C PHE A 183 11.88 4.25 10.48
N ASN A 184 12.23 4.92 9.39
CA ASN A 184 12.95 6.18 9.36
C ASN A 184 12.00 7.31 8.97
N PHE A 185 12.08 8.43 9.69
CA PHE A 185 11.21 9.58 9.51
C PHE A 185 12.06 10.77 9.09
N SER A 186 11.75 11.38 7.95
CA SER A 186 12.52 12.53 7.41
C SER A 186 12.68 13.72 8.36
N TRP A 187 11.83 13.83 9.40
CA TRP A 187 11.87 14.89 10.40
C TRP A 187 12.45 14.47 11.76
N ARG A 188 12.69 13.18 11.99
CA ARG A 188 13.41 12.69 13.18
C ARG A 188 14.86 12.46 12.73
N GLY A 189 15.83 13.14 13.35
CA GLY A 189 17.23 13.05 12.92
C GLY A 189 17.73 11.60 12.78
N GLY A 190 18.42 11.31 11.67
CA GLY A 190 18.90 9.99 11.25
C GLY A 190 19.37 10.02 9.78
N ASP A 191 20.06 8.97 9.30
CA ASP A 191 20.70 8.94 7.96
C ASP A 191 19.73 9.32 6.84
N LYS A 192 20.07 10.42 6.16
CA LYS A 192 19.30 10.97 5.04
C LYS A 192 19.68 10.26 3.75
N THR A 193 19.15 9.06 3.48
CA THR A 193 19.08 8.59 2.09
C THR A 193 17.91 7.64 1.90
N ILE A 194 16.84 8.13 1.25
CA ILE A 194 15.81 7.27 0.65
C ILE A 194 15.71 7.70 -0.81
N GLU A 195 16.64 7.22 -1.62
CA GLU A 195 16.51 7.27 -3.08
C GLU A 195 15.82 5.99 -3.56
N LEU A 196 14.84 6.18 -4.43
CA LEU A 196 14.25 5.12 -5.22
C LEU A 196 15.12 4.94 -6.46
N LEU A 197 15.96 3.91 -6.47
CA LEU A 197 16.56 3.40 -7.70
C LEU A 197 15.54 2.40 -8.29
N VAL A 198 14.60 2.88 -9.09
CA VAL A 198 13.72 2.04 -9.93
C VAL A 198 13.69 2.60 -11.33
#